data_AF-A0A6B2L033-F1
#
_entry.id   AF-A0A6B2L033-F1
#
_cell.length_a   1.000
_cell.length_b   1.000
_cell.length_c   1.000
_cell.angle_alpha   90.00
_cell.angle_beta   90.00
_cell.angle_gamma   90.00
#
_symmetry.space_group_name_H-M   'P 1'
#
loop_
_entity.id
_entity.type
_entity.pdbx_description
1 polymer ?
#
loop_
_entity_poly.entity_id
_entity_poly.type
_entity_poly.pdbx_seq_one_letter_code
_entity_poly.pdbx_strand_id
1 'polypeptide(L)'
;MKAKSARRLVPVGLGDVDKGNMPEVFSSWCSSLARALKKDKKQMELKEAAKRKQKAIQEAEESMSEEEDPENEMFDVEDVGNSLAPGGEGNVVESKAPTKLEDMTKEMLTPVLRKELTKQGYQLIGSHSGVKLCRWTKNMLRGRGGCYKHSFYGISSFQCMEMTPSLACANKCVFCWRHHTNPVTKEWRWKVDEPKFLIDEAIKNHRKMINAARGIQGVLKERIDEGMNIKHCALSLVGEPIIYPYINQFVDLLHENEISSFLVTNAQFPEKILSMKPVTQLYISIDAANPESLKAIDRPLFSDFWERHVASIDALAKYPQRTVHRLTLVKEHNMEEVQDYAKLVLRGLPDFVEVKGVTYCGKSDASNLTIKNTPFHDEVISFCKNLVQVVNDMIQQSNQQAALYDISCEHEHSLCVLITNKKKFFVEGRWHTWIDYPKFHQLVKSGEPFSSVDYMAPTPDWAVYGANERGFDPVETRFKRNNQSEPKD
;
A
#
# COMPACT_ATOMS: atom_id res chain seq x y z
N MET A 1 -0.60 53.20 21.99
CA MET A 1 -1.29 52.10 22.70
C MET A 1 -2.62 51.81 21.99
N LYS A 2 -2.75 50.65 21.33
CA LYS A 2 -4.03 50.24 20.71
C LYS A 2 -5.02 49.87 21.82
N ALA A 3 -6.14 50.59 21.90
CA ALA A 3 -7.22 50.28 22.83
C ALA A 3 -7.73 48.86 22.57
N LYS A 4 -7.69 47.98 23.58
CA LYS A 4 -8.33 46.66 23.50
C LYS A 4 -9.84 46.87 23.49
N SER A 5 -10.48 46.73 22.33
CA SER A 5 -11.93 46.83 22.21
C SER A 5 -12.61 45.58 22.79
N ALA A 6 -13.03 45.62 24.06
CA ALA A 6 -13.89 44.59 24.62
C ALA A 6 -15.33 44.76 24.11
N ARG A 7 -15.95 43.67 23.67
CA ARG A 7 -17.34 43.66 23.20
C ARG A 7 -18.30 43.87 24.37
N ARG A 8 -19.16 44.88 24.29
CA ARG A 8 -20.23 45.11 25.27
C ARG A 8 -21.36 44.10 25.08
N LEU A 9 -21.71 43.35 26.13
CA LEU A 9 -22.73 42.30 26.09
C LEU A 9 -24.14 42.80 26.43
N VAL A 10 -24.26 43.81 27.30
CA VAL A 10 -25.51 44.50 27.65
C VAL A 10 -25.26 46.00 27.83
N PRO A 11 -26.24 46.88 27.56
CA PRO A 11 -26.11 48.31 27.83
C PRO A 11 -25.96 48.60 29.34
N VAL A 12 -25.50 49.80 29.69
CA VAL A 12 -25.41 50.23 31.09
C VAL A 12 -26.82 50.43 31.64
N GLY A 13 -27.12 49.85 32.82
CA GLY A 13 -28.38 50.10 33.53
C GLY A 13 -28.30 51.41 34.31
N LEU A 14 -29.31 52.27 34.19
CA LEU A 14 -29.46 53.50 34.96
C LEU A 14 -30.73 53.39 35.79
N GLY A 15 -30.62 53.46 37.12
CA GLY A 15 -31.74 53.49 38.05
C GLY A 15 -31.82 54.84 38.77
N ASP A 16 -33.00 55.16 39.30
CA ASP A 16 -33.30 56.45 39.93
C ASP A 16 -33.55 56.22 41.42
N VAL A 17 -32.65 56.76 42.25
CA VAL A 17 -32.69 56.56 43.70
C VAL A 17 -33.92 57.24 44.31
N ASP A 18 -34.35 58.38 43.75
CA ASP A 18 -35.47 59.17 44.26
C ASP A 18 -36.83 58.51 43.97
N LYS A 19 -36.88 57.62 42.96
CA LYS A 19 -38.08 56.85 42.59
C LYS A 19 -38.15 55.47 43.25
N GLY A 20 -37.15 55.09 44.06
CA GLY A 20 -37.12 53.80 44.78
C GLY A 20 -37.05 52.55 43.90
N ASN A 21 -36.84 52.69 42.58
CA ASN A 21 -36.90 51.59 41.61
C ASN A 21 -35.55 50.88 41.38
N MET A 22 -34.50 51.28 42.10
CA MET A 22 -33.15 50.74 41.98
C MET A 22 -33.08 49.20 42.08
N PRO A 23 -33.74 48.53 43.04
CA PRO A 23 -33.67 47.06 43.14
C PRO A 23 -34.25 46.35 41.91
N GLU A 24 -35.35 46.87 41.36
CA GLU A 24 -36.02 46.28 40.19
C GLU A 24 -35.20 46.48 38.91
N VAL A 25 -34.68 47.69 38.71
CA VAL A 25 -33.79 48.01 37.58
C VAL A 25 -32.53 47.15 37.61
N PHE A 26 -31.92 47.00 38.79
CA PHE A 26 -30.74 46.16 38.96
C PHE A 26 -31.03 44.68 38.69
N SER A 27 -32.13 44.14 39.23
CA SER A 27 -32.55 42.75 39.00
C SER A 27 -32.83 42.44 37.52
N SER A 28 -33.51 43.37 36.82
CA SER A 28 -33.76 43.28 35.39
C SER A 28 -32.47 43.32 34.56
N TRP A 29 -31.52 44.17 34.94
CA TRP A 29 -30.22 44.27 34.30
C TRP A 29 -29.39 42.99 34.50
N CYS A 30 -29.32 42.46 35.73
CA CYS A 30 -28.64 41.19 36.03
C CYS A 30 -29.21 40.03 35.23
N SER A 31 -30.55 39.95 35.12
CA SER A 31 -31.24 38.92 34.32
C SER A 31 -30.93 39.01 32.83
N SER A 32 -30.73 40.23 32.32
CA SER A 32 -30.35 40.49 30.93
C SER A 32 -28.89 40.11 30.68
N LEU A 33 -27.99 40.42 31.61
CA LEU A 33 -26.59 40.03 31.55
C LEU A 33 -26.44 38.49 31.58
N ALA A 34 -27.16 37.81 32.47
CA ALA A 34 -27.13 36.35 32.56
C ALA A 34 -27.59 35.66 31.26
N ARG A 35 -28.61 36.21 30.59
CA ARG A 35 -29.06 35.73 29.27
C ARG A 35 -28.02 35.99 28.17
N ALA A 36 -27.40 37.16 28.17
CA ALA A 36 -26.37 37.51 27.21
C ALA A 36 -25.14 36.58 27.33
N LEU A 37 -24.69 36.29 28.56
CA LEU A 37 -23.58 35.37 28.83
C LEU A 37 -23.88 33.94 28.37
N LYS A 38 -25.09 33.43 28.60
CA LYS A 38 -25.50 32.10 28.10
C LYS A 38 -25.50 32.03 26.57
N LYS A 39 -25.96 33.09 25.90
CA LYS A 39 -25.98 33.17 24.43
C LYS A 39 -24.57 33.27 23.84
N ASP A 40 -23.69 34.04 24.47
CA ASP A 40 -22.30 34.20 24.03
C ASP A 40 -21.51 32.89 24.21
N LYS A 41 -21.71 32.17 25.32
CA LYS A 41 -21.14 30.83 25.54
C LYS A 41 -21.55 29.86 24.42
N LYS A 42 -22.84 29.80 24.08
CA LYS A 42 -23.34 28.94 22.98
C LYS A 42 -22.77 29.34 21.61
N GLN A 43 -22.58 30.64 21.35
CA GLN A 43 -21.92 31.12 20.12
C GLN A 43 -20.44 30.75 20.08
N MET A 44 -19.73 30.79 21.21
CA MET A 44 -18.33 30.35 21.28
C MET A 44 -18.21 28.85 21.02
N GLU A 45 -19.07 28.03 21.63
CA GLU A 45 -19.10 26.58 21.41
C GLU A 45 -19.35 26.22 19.94
N LEU A 46 -20.28 26.93 19.27
CA LEU A 46 -20.55 26.75 17.83
C LEU A 46 -19.36 27.18 16.96
N LYS A 47 -18.67 28.28 17.31
CA LYS A 47 -17.46 28.72 16.61
C LYS A 47 -16.30 27.75 16.79
N GLU A 48 -16.12 27.18 17.98
CA GLU A 48 -15.12 26.14 18.23
C GLU A 48 -15.44 24.86 17.45
N ALA A 49 -16.70 24.43 17.40
CA ALA A 49 -17.13 23.29 16.59
C ALA A 49 -16.89 23.51 15.09
N ALA A 50 -17.20 24.71 14.58
CA ALA A 50 -16.93 25.10 13.21
C ALA A 50 -15.41 25.11 12.92
N LYS A 51 -14.60 25.66 13.83
CA LYS A 51 -13.13 25.68 13.72
C LYS A 51 -12.53 24.28 13.76
N ARG A 52 -13.06 23.37 14.59
CA ARG A 52 -12.66 21.95 14.60
C ARG A 52 -13.02 21.25 13.29
N LYS A 53 -14.20 21.52 12.74
CA LYS A 53 -14.63 21.00 11.43
C LYS A 53 -13.74 21.52 10.30
N GLN A 54 -13.40 22.81 10.33
CA GLN A 54 -12.53 23.45 9.35
C GLN A 54 -11.09 22.91 9.43
N LYS A 55 -10.56 22.74 10.65
CA LYS A 55 -9.25 22.09 10.87
C LYS A 55 -9.23 20.65 10.38
N ALA A 56 -10.30 19.88 10.63
CA ALA A 56 -10.42 18.51 10.14
C ALA A 56 -10.52 18.43 8.61
N ILE A 57 -11.17 19.40 7.96
CA ILE A 57 -11.19 19.54 6.50
C ILE A 57 -9.78 19.86 5.98
N GLN A 58 -9.09 20.81 6.62
CA GLN A 58 -7.75 21.23 6.23
C GLN A 58 -6.70 20.13 6.41
N GLU A 59 -6.76 19.38 7.52
CA GLU A 59 -5.93 18.18 7.77
C GLU A 59 -6.26 17.06 6.76
N ALA A 60 -7.54 16.92 6.38
CA ALA A 60 -7.92 15.99 5.33
C ALA A 60 -7.37 16.43 3.97
N GLU A 61 -7.49 17.71 3.62
CA GLU A 61 -6.92 18.31 2.40
C GLU A 61 -5.39 18.18 2.36
N GLU A 62 -4.68 18.41 3.46
CA GLU A 62 -3.22 18.21 3.56
C GLU A 62 -2.82 16.73 3.43
N SER A 63 -3.56 15.80 4.03
CA SER A 63 -3.34 14.36 3.85
C SER A 63 -3.68 13.86 2.43
N MET A 64 -4.38 14.69 1.66
CA MET A 64 -4.76 14.45 0.27
C MET A 64 -3.86 15.15 -0.73
N SER A 65 -3.27 16.27 -0.32
CA SER A 65 -2.29 17.06 -1.03
C SER A 65 -0.87 16.69 -0.63
N GLU A 66 -0.62 15.42 -0.27
CA GLU A 66 0.67 14.78 -0.61
C GLU A 66 0.78 14.69 -2.15
N GLU A 67 0.63 15.85 -2.81
CA GLU A 67 1.30 16.21 -4.03
C GLU A 67 2.75 16.41 -3.58
N GLU A 68 3.68 15.69 -4.20
CA GLU A 68 5.11 15.94 -4.02
C GLU A 68 5.38 17.41 -4.39
N ASP A 69 5.44 18.26 -3.37
CA ASP A 69 6.19 19.49 -3.44
C ASP A 69 7.67 19.08 -3.41
N PRO A 70 8.46 19.34 -4.46
CA PRO A 70 9.89 19.06 -4.45
C PRO A 70 10.63 19.88 -3.38
N GLU A 71 9.97 20.84 -2.73
CA GLU A 71 10.52 21.66 -1.63
C GLU A 71 10.22 21.13 -0.22
N ASN A 72 9.54 20.00 -0.05
CA ASN A 72 9.39 19.40 1.28
C ASN A 72 10.70 18.68 1.67
N GLU A 73 11.70 19.49 2.06
CA GLU A 73 12.94 19.03 2.68
C GLU A 73 12.59 18.04 3.80
N MET A 74 13.07 16.80 3.64
CA MET A 74 13.12 15.85 4.74
C MET A 74 13.86 16.52 5.90
N PHE A 75 13.15 16.71 7.01
CA PHE A 75 13.72 17.24 8.23
C PHE A 75 14.81 16.29 8.74
N ASP A 76 16.05 16.75 8.65
CA ASP A 76 17.23 16.14 9.25
C ASP A 76 17.06 16.08 10.78
N VAL A 77 17.39 14.92 11.36
CA VAL A 77 17.45 14.75 12.81
C VAL A 77 18.80 14.12 13.18
N GLU A 78 19.88 14.71 12.69
CA GLU A 78 21.18 14.69 13.37
C GLU A 78 21.29 15.84 14.39
N ASP A 79 20.41 15.91 15.41
CA ASP A 79 20.75 16.71 16.61
C ASP A 79 19.99 16.37 17.92
N VAL A 80 19.70 15.09 18.17
CA VAL A 80 19.34 14.62 19.53
C VAL A 80 20.13 13.35 19.84
N GLY A 81 21.43 13.53 19.97
CA GLY A 81 22.33 12.43 20.30
C GLY A 81 23.67 12.86 20.88
N ASN A 82 23.83 14.09 21.35
CA ASN A 82 25.08 14.51 21.99
C ASN A 82 24.95 14.54 23.52
N SER A 83 25.01 13.35 24.13
CA SER A 83 25.33 13.17 25.56
C SER A 83 25.76 11.74 25.86
N LEU A 84 26.65 11.14 25.07
CA LEU A 84 27.47 10.00 25.51
C LEU A 84 28.83 10.04 24.81
N ALA A 85 29.89 10.17 25.59
CA ALA A 85 31.29 10.20 25.17
C ALA A 85 31.75 8.85 24.54
N PRO A 86 32.86 8.83 23.79
CA PRO A 86 33.17 7.74 22.86
C PRO A 86 33.93 6.60 23.54
N GLY A 87 33.56 5.36 23.21
CA GLY A 87 34.34 4.16 23.52
C GLY A 87 33.49 2.90 23.47
N GLY A 88 33.78 2.00 22.54
CA GLY A 88 33.25 0.64 22.56
C GLY A 88 32.93 0.09 21.17
N GLU A 89 33.68 -0.92 20.78
CA GLU A 89 33.65 -1.67 19.54
C GLU A 89 32.28 -2.32 19.22
N GLY A 90 32.06 -2.58 17.93
CA GLY A 90 30.83 -3.18 17.41
C GLY A 90 30.54 -4.56 18.02
N ASN A 91 29.30 -4.73 18.49
CA ASN A 91 28.80 -6.04 18.89
C ASN A 91 27.84 -6.58 17.83
N VAL A 92 28.35 -7.52 17.03
CA VAL A 92 27.55 -8.52 16.33
C VAL A 92 26.95 -9.42 17.40
N VAL A 93 25.63 -9.38 17.57
CA VAL A 93 24.94 -10.28 18.50
C VAL A 93 24.71 -11.61 17.78
N GLU A 94 25.56 -12.60 18.09
CA GLU A 94 25.31 -14.00 17.75
C GLU A 94 24.05 -14.50 18.47
N SER A 95 23.19 -15.18 17.70
CA SER A 95 21.92 -15.74 18.12
C SER A 95 22.09 -16.91 19.10
N LYS A 96 21.66 -16.73 20.35
CA LYS A 96 21.27 -17.84 21.24
C LYS A 96 19.75 -17.94 21.28
N ALA A 97 19.24 -19.17 21.25
CA ALA A 97 17.82 -19.49 21.38
C ALA A 97 17.21 -18.82 22.64
N PRO A 98 15.92 -18.42 22.59
CA PRO A 98 15.33 -17.58 23.62
C PRO A 98 15.12 -18.36 24.91
N THR A 99 15.99 -18.14 25.89
CA THR A 99 15.79 -18.54 27.28
C THR A 99 15.41 -17.31 28.11
N LYS A 100 14.13 -16.90 28.07
CA LYS A 100 13.36 -16.24 29.15
C LYS A 100 12.01 -15.69 28.64
N LEU A 101 10.99 -15.78 29.49
CA LEU A 101 9.61 -15.32 29.27
C LEU A 101 9.47 -13.79 29.05
N GLU A 102 10.53 -13.02 29.30
CA GLU A 102 10.53 -11.55 29.26
C GLU A 102 10.47 -10.98 27.82
N ASP A 103 10.87 -11.75 26.80
CA ASP A 103 11.03 -11.28 25.41
C ASP A 103 9.70 -11.15 24.63
N MET A 104 8.62 -11.80 25.09
CA MET A 104 7.30 -11.77 24.40
C MET A 104 6.46 -10.50 24.67
N THR A 105 7.00 -9.52 25.40
CA THR A 105 6.28 -8.27 25.73
C THR A 105 6.64 -7.10 24.80
N LYS A 106 7.69 -7.23 23.99
CA LYS A 106 8.18 -6.13 23.15
C LYS A 106 7.28 -5.92 21.94
N GLU A 107 6.71 -4.72 21.82
CA GLU A 107 5.97 -4.30 20.63
C GLU A 107 6.92 -3.98 19.47
N MET A 108 6.51 -4.30 18.24
CA MET A 108 7.22 -3.91 17.03
C MET A 108 7.10 -2.40 16.79
N LEU A 109 5.94 -1.84 17.13
CA LEU A 109 5.60 -0.43 17.02
C LEU A 109 6.06 0.36 18.25
N THR A 110 7.28 0.89 18.20
CA THR A 110 7.80 1.81 19.23
C THR A 110 7.06 3.16 19.20
N PRO A 111 7.06 3.94 20.29
CA PRO A 111 6.41 5.26 20.31
C PRO A 111 6.90 6.22 19.20
N VAL A 112 8.21 6.17 18.88
CA VAL A 112 8.81 6.95 17.80
C VAL A 112 8.27 6.51 16.45
N LEU A 113 8.33 5.20 16.17
CA LEU A 113 7.82 4.64 14.92
C LEU A 113 6.32 4.90 14.73
N ARG A 114 5.54 4.82 15.82
CA ARG A 114 4.10 5.16 15.79
C ARG A 114 3.87 6.60 15.34
N LYS A 115 4.62 7.55 15.90
CA LYS A 115 4.49 8.98 15.55
C LYS A 115 4.83 9.22 14.08
N GLU A 116 5.89 8.61 13.57
CA GLU A 116 6.34 8.76 12.19
C GLU A 116 5.35 8.16 11.18
N LEU A 117 4.96 6.90 11.37
CA LEU A 117 4.03 6.24 10.44
C LEU A 117 2.64 6.90 10.48
N THR A 118 2.20 7.40 11.63
CA THR A 118 0.94 8.16 11.72
C THR A 118 1.00 9.43 10.89
N LYS A 119 2.13 10.16 10.89
CA LYS A 119 2.31 11.35 10.02
C LYS A 119 2.26 10.99 8.55
N GLN A 120 2.75 9.80 8.17
CA GLN A 120 2.69 9.28 6.80
C GLN A 120 1.30 8.70 6.43
N GLY A 121 0.27 8.94 7.25
CA GLY A 121 -1.12 8.57 6.96
C GLY A 121 -1.48 7.11 7.25
N TYR A 122 -0.63 6.35 7.96
CA TYR A 122 -0.99 4.99 8.37
C TYR A 122 -2.01 5.00 9.51
N GLN A 123 -2.92 4.04 9.46
CA GLN A 123 -3.71 3.63 10.61
C GLN A 123 -3.07 2.38 11.21
N LEU A 124 -2.28 2.56 12.26
CA LEU A 124 -1.56 1.49 12.94
C LEU A 124 -2.51 0.64 13.78
N ILE A 125 -2.26 -0.67 13.81
CA ILE A 125 -3.13 -1.66 14.44
C ILE A 125 -2.30 -2.51 15.39
N GLY A 126 -2.74 -2.58 16.65
CA GLY A 126 -2.06 -3.35 17.68
C GLY A 126 -0.61 -2.91 17.87
N SER A 127 0.26 -3.89 18.04
CA SER A 127 1.68 -3.80 18.33
C SER A 127 2.58 -3.95 17.10
N HIS A 128 2.06 -4.35 15.93
CA HIS A 128 2.91 -4.68 14.76
C HIS A 128 2.30 -4.49 13.36
N SER A 129 1.04 -4.05 13.24
CA SER A 129 0.31 -4.03 11.98
C SER A 129 -0.10 -2.62 11.55
N GLY A 130 -0.55 -2.46 10.30
CA GLY A 130 -1.12 -1.21 9.83
C GLY A 130 -1.85 -1.31 8.50
N VAL A 131 -2.74 -0.34 8.25
CA VAL A 131 -3.49 -0.17 6.99
C VAL A 131 -3.32 1.27 6.49
N LYS A 132 -3.28 1.48 5.18
CA LYS A 132 -3.20 2.81 4.55
C LYS A 132 -4.07 2.83 3.28
N LEU A 133 -4.64 3.98 2.94
CA LEU A 133 -5.28 4.12 1.62
C LEU A 133 -4.22 4.19 0.52
N CYS A 134 -4.35 3.32 -0.47
CA CYS A 134 -3.53 3.37 -1.67
C CYS A 134 -3.78 4.67 -2.43
N ARG A 135 -2.73 5.20 -3.08
CA ARG A 135 -2.84 6.34 -4.01
C ARG A 135 -3.93 6.11 -5.06
N TRP A 136 -4.01 4.91 -5.61
CA TRP A 136 -4.97 4.56 -6.64
C TRP A 136 -6.41 4.46 -6.13
N THR A 137 -6.62 4.12 -4.85
CA THR A 137 -7.93 4.25 -4.20
C THR A 137 -8.42 5.69 -4.26
N LYS A 138 -7.56 6.67 -3.91
CA LYS A 138 -7.91 8.09 -3.97
C LYS A 138 -8.21 8.58 -5.39
N ASN A 139 -7.57 8.00 -6.41
CA ASN A 139 -7.81 8.33 -7.82
C ASN A 139 -9.13 7.75 -8.32
N MET A 140 -9.34 6.45 -8.10
CA MET A 140 -10.52 5.75 -8.61
C MET A 140 -11.81 6.19 -7.88
N LEU A 141 -11.71 6.61 -6.61
CA LEU A 141 -12.82 7.30 -5.91
C LEU A 141 -13.29 8.57 -6.63
N ARG A 142 -12.42 9.20 -7.43
CA ARG A 142 -12.73 10.41 -8.21
C ARG A 142 -13.01 10.14 -9.70
N GLY A 143 -13.13 8.88 -10.11
CA GLY A 143 -13.25 8.52 -11.52
C GLY A 143 -11.99 8.83 -12.33
N ARG A 144 -10.80 8.85 -11.70
CA ARG A 144 -9.52 9.23 -12.34
C ARG A 144 -8.64 8.05 -12.75
N GLY A 145 -9.18 6.83 -12.73
CA GLY A 145 -8.46 5.61 -13.05
C GLY A 145 -8.05 4.79 -11.82
N GLY A 146 -8.10 3.46 -12.00
CA GLY A 146 -7.57 2.47 -11.06
C GLY A 146 -6.08 2.19 -11.26
N CYS A 147 -5.49 1.40 -10.37
CA CYS A 147 -4.14 0.88 -10.56
C CYS A 147 -4.09 -0.18 -11.67
N TYR A 148 -2.89 -0.53 -12.12
CA TYR A 148 -2.68 -1.58 -13.13
C TYR A 148 -3.33 -2.94 -12.80
N LYS A 149 -3.54 -3.25 -11.50
CA LYS A 149 -4.19 -4.50 -11.11
C LYS A 149 -5.68 -4.54 -11.48
N HIS A 150 -6.30 -3.37 -11.71
CA HIS A 150 -7.63 -3.30 -12.31
C HIS A 150 -7.61 -3.86 -13.73
N SER A 151 -6.69 -3.37 -14.56
CA SER A 151 -6.48 -3.85 -15.93
C SER A 151 -6.11 -5.33 -15.95
N PHE A 152 -5.19 -5.77 -15.09
CA PHE A 152 -4.65 -7.12 -15.14
C PHE A 152 -5.59 -8.19 -14.55
N TYR A 153 -6.30 -7.87 -13.47
CA TYR A 153 -7.01 -8.87 -12.65
C TYR A 153 -8.42 -8.46 -12.20
N GLY A 154 -8.93 -7.32 -12.65
CA GLY A 154 -10.26 -6.82 -12.26
C GLY A 154 -10.33 -6.33 -10.80
N ILE A 155 -9.22 -5.87 -10.21
CA ILE A 155 -9.21 -5.31 -8.85
C ILE A 155 -9.66 -3.85 -8.87
N SER A 156 -10.84 -3.58 -8.33
CA SER A 156 -11.30 -2.20 -8.09
C SER A 156 -10.50 -1.58 -6.93
N SER A 157 -9.73 -0.53 -7.24
CA SER A 157 -8.79 0.08 -6.27
C SER A 157 -9.50 0.70 -5.05
N PHE A 158 -10.74 1.18 -5.19
CA PHE A 158 -11.52 1.71 -4.07
C PHE A 158 -12.15 0.62 -3.17
N GLN A 159 -12.14 -0.65 -3.58
CA GLN A 159 -12.55 -1.80 -2.76
C GLN A 159 -11.34 -2.61 -2.25
N CYS A 160 -10.12 -2.12 -2.47
CA CYS A 160 -8.88 -2.76 -2.07
C CYS A 160 -8.34 -2.17 -0.77
N MET A 161 -8.26 -2.99 0.26
CA MET A 161 -7.62 -2.68 1.53
C MET A 161 -6.14 -3.03 1.47
N GLU A 162 -5.26 -2.02 1.45
CA GLU A 162 -3.81 -2.21 1.50
C GLU A 162 -3.33 -2.21 2.95
N MET A 163 -2.82 -3.35 3.42
CA MET A 163 -2.39 -3.52 4.80
C MET A 163 -1.14 -4.40 4.93
N THR A 164 -0.62 -4.47 6.14
CA THR A 164 0.40 -5.47 6.52
C THR A 164 0.15 -5.97 7.94
N PRO A 165 0.25 -7.29 8.18
CA PRO A 165 0.29 -7.87 9.51
C PRO A 165 1.71 -7.85 10.12
N SER A 166 2.71 -7.33 9.41
CA SER A 166 4.10 -7.27 9.87
C SER A 166 4.83 -6.09 9.22
N LEU A 167 5.16 -5.07 10.01
CA LEU A 167 5.98 -3.94 9.53
C LEU A 167 7.47 -4.31 9.39
N ALA A 168 7.89 -5.46 9.92
CA ALA A 168 9.28 -5.90 9.89
C ALA A 168 9.64 -6.61 8.58
N CYS A 169 10.86 -6.42 8.08
CA CYS A 169 11.35 -7.03 6.84
C CYS A 169 12.70 -7.74 7.01
N ALA A 170 12.98 -8.72 6.15
CA ALA A 170 14.30 -9.35 6.04
C ALA A 170 15.26 -8.64 5.07
N ASN A 171 14.77 -7.63 4.34
CA ASN A 171 15.53 -6.88 3.33
C ASN A 171 15.55 -5.38 3.66
N LYS A 172 16.58 -4.67 3.17
CA LYS A 172 16.72 -3.21 3.23
C LYS A 172 16.89 -2.64 1.82
N CYS A 173 15.90 -2.87 0.96
CA CYS A 173 16.04 -2.54 -0.46
C CYS A 173 16.29 -1.05 -0.71
N VAL A 174 17.13 -0.72 -1.69
CA VAL A 174 17.51 0.67 -2.06
C VAL A 174 16.34 1.53 -2.54
N PHE A 175 15.30 0.89 -3.07
CA PHE A 175 14.06 1.54 -3.52
C PHE A 175 12.94 1.49 -2.47
N CYS A 176 13.16 0.79 -1.35
CA CYS A 176 12.17 0.78 -0.27
C CYS A 176 12.23 2.13 0.43
N TRP A 177 11.31 3.02 0.09
CA TRP A 177 11.22 4.40 0.59
C TRP A 177 11.09 4.53 2.13
N ARG A 178 11.05 3.42 2.87
CA ARG A 178 10.98 3.34 4.33
C ARG A 178 12.25 2.73 4.96
N HIS A 179 13.38 2.79 4.23
CA HIS A 179 14.66 2.12 4.51
C HIS A 179 15.22 2.33 5.94
N HIS A 180 14.90 3.44 6.61
CA HIS A 180 15.45 3.76 7.94
C HIS A 180 14.51 3.54 9.13
N THR A 181 13.19 3.53 8.90
CA THR A 181 12.21 3.56 9.99
C THR A 181 11.65 2.18 10.30
N ASN A 182 11.60 1.28 9.32
CA ASN A 182 11.02 -0.04 9.54
C ASN A 182 11.96 -0.96 10.34
N PRO A 183 11.39 -1.78 11.25
CA PRO A 183 12.13 -2.85 11.89
C PRO A 183 12.64 -3.85 10.85
N VAL A 184 13.81 -4.44 11.13
CA VAL A 184 14.35 -5.55 10.33
C VAL A 184 14.57 -6.78 11.20
N THR A 185 14.33 -7.96 10.62
CA THR A 185 14.52 -9.24 11.30
C THR A 185 14.63 -10.41 10.33
N LYS A 186 15.20 -11.51 10.83
CA LYS A 186 15.18 -12.83 10.19
C LYS A 186 14.06 -13.73 10.72
N GLU A 187 13.51 -13.41 11.89
CA GLU A 187 12.49 -14.22 12.56
C GLU A 187 11.53 -13.36 13.39
N TRP A 188 10.38 -13.93 13.77
CA TRP A 188 9.43 -13.22 14.61
C TRP A 188 9.88 -13.20 16.08
N ARG A 189 9.94 -12.00 16.67
CA ARG A 189 10.42 -11.80 18.07
C ARG A 189 9.64 -10.73 18.84
N TRP A 190 8.43 -10.41 18.41
CA TRP A 190 7.59 -9.39 19.04
C TRP A 190 6.33 -10.00 19.64
N LYS A 191 5.65 -9.20 20.45
CA LYS A 191 4.26 -9.47 20.82
C LYS A 191 3.45 -9.78 19.54
N VAL A 192 2.65 -10.84 19.60
CA VAL A 192 1.77 -11.28 18.52
C VAL A 192 0.35 -10.85 18.87
N ASP A 193 -0.27 -10.04 18.01
CA ASP A 193 -1.70 -9.75 18.13
C ASP A 193 -2.50 -10.79 17.33
N GLU A 194 -3.72 -11.08 17.80
CA GLU A 194 -4.60 -12.10 17.22
C GLU A 194 -5.11 -11.72 15.81
N PRO A 195 -5.16 -12.65 14.84
CA PRO A 195 -5.58 -12.36 13.46
C PRO A 195 -6.95 -11.68 13.34
N LYS A 196 -7.92 -12.15 14.14
CA LYS A 196 -9.28 -11.60 14.13
C LYS A 196 -9.31 -10.13 14.55
N PHE A 197 -8.57 -9.78 15.60
CA PHE A 197 -8.45 -8.39 16.05
C PHE A 197 -7.82 -7.51 14.95
N LEU A 198 -6.78 -8.00 14.29
CA LEU A 198 -6.11 -7.28 13.21
C LEU A 198 -7.04 -7.00 12.02
N ILE A 199 -7.83 -8.00 11.60
CA ILE A 199 -8.79 -7.87 10.48
C ILE A 199 -9.92 -6.91 10.85
N ASP A 200 -10.51 -7.06 12.04
CA ASP A 200 -11.62 -6.22 12.50
C ASP A 200 -11.20 -4.73 12.54
N GLU A 201 -10.02 -4.43 13.10
CA GLU A 201 -9.50 -3.06 13.13
C GLU A 201 -9.02 -2.58 11.75
N ALA A 202 -8.49 -3.44 10.88
CA ALA A 202 -8.13 -3.07 9.52
C ALA A 202 -9.35 -2.65 8.70
N ILE A 203 -10.43 -3.45 8.73
CA ILE A 203 -11.70 -3.16 8.06
C ILE A 203 -12.30 -1.84 8.58
N LYS A 204 -12.33 -1.68 9.90
CA LYS A 204 -12.84 -0.46 10.55
C LYS A 204 -12.04 0.78 10.14
N ASN A 205 -10.71 0.71 10.18
CA ASN A 205 -9.83 1.82 9.81
C ASN A 205 -9.92 2.13 8.31
N HIS A 206 -9.99 1.12 7.44
CA HIS A 206 -10.18 1.31 6.01
C HIS A 206 -11.51 2.03 5.72
N ARG A 207 -12.62 1.54 6.26
CA ARG A 207 -13.95 2.17 6.13
C ARG A 207 -13.97 3.60 6.67
N LYS A 208 -13.29 3.87 7.78
CA LYS A 208 -13.15 5.23 8.32
C LYS A 208 -12.44 6.15 7.32
N MET A 209 -11.36 5.70 6.70
CA MET A 209 -10.63 6.49 5.69
C MET A 209 -11.45 6.69 4.41
N ILE A 210 -12.16 5.66 3.92
CA ILE A 210 -13.09 5.79 2.78
C ILE A 210 -14.20 6.79 3.12
N ASN A 211 -14.81 6.72 4.30
CA ASN A 211 -15.88 7.66 4.66
C ASN A 211 -15.35 9.10 4.83
N ALA A 212 -14.14 9.28 5.35
CA ALA A 212 -13.50 10.60 5.40
C ALA A 212 -13.30 11.19 3.98
N ALA A 213 -13.21 10.32 2.96
CA ALA A 213 -13.05 10.75 1.58
C ALA A 213 -14.32 11.42 0.98
N ARG A 214 -15.47 11.32 1.64
CA ARG A 214 -16.73 11.94 1.18
C ARG A 214 -16.65 13.47 1.07
N GLY A 215 -15.80 14.12 1.86
CA GLY A 215 -15.65 15.59 1.88
C GLY A 215 -14.77 16.16 0.77
N ILE A 216 -14.19 15.30 -0.07
CA ILE A 216 -13.16 15.68 -1.03
C ILE A 216 -13.78 16.06 -2.38
N GLN A 217 -13.29 17.13 -2.98
CA GLN A 217 -13.70 17.53 -4.32
C GLN A 217 -13.44 16.44 -5.38
N GLY A 218 -14.47 16.19 -6.20
CA GLY A 218 -14.43 15.25 -7.32
C GLY A 218 -14.65 13.79 -6.94
N VAL A 219 -14.84 13.46 -5.66
CA VAL A 219 -15.18 12.09 -5.25
C VAL A 219 -16.62 11.77 -5.64
N LEU A 220 -16.79 10.60 -6.28
CA LEU A 220 -18.08 10.09 -6.73
C LEU A 220 -18.79 9.38 -5.59
N LYS A 221 -20.08 9.67 -5.42
CA LYS A 221 -20.87 9.11 -4.32
C LYS A 221 -21.01 7.59 -4.45
N GLU A 222 -21.31 7.09 -5.66
CA GLU A 222 -21.39 5.63 -5.86
C GLU A 222 -20.09 4.91 -5.50
N ARG A 223 -18.93 5.49 -5.81
CA ARG A 223 -17.62 4.91 -5.49
C ARG A 223 -17.34 4.85 -3.98
N ILE A 224 -17.84 5.82 -3.22
CA ILE A 224 -17.77 5.78 -1.75
C ILE A 224 -18.66 4.66 -1.23
N ASP A 225 -19.90 4.57 -1.71
CA ASP A 225 -20.86 3.58 -1.25
C ASP A 225 -20.37 2.15 -1.57
N GLU A 226 -19.78 1.92 -2.75
CA GLU A 226 -19.11 0.66 -3.12
C GLU A 226 -17.81 0.42 -2.32
N GLY A 227 -17.00 1.45 -2.10
CA GLY A 227 -15.72 1.36 -1.38
C GLY A 227 -15.86 1.02 0.11
N MET A 228 -17.04 1.23 0.70
CA MET A 228 -17.35 0.74 2.05
C MET A 228 -17.42 -0.79 2.12
N ASN A 229 -17.66 -1.44 0.99
CA ASN A 229 -17.65 -2.89 0.81
C ASN A 229 -16.30 -3.36 0.26
N ILE A 230 -15.40 -3.73 1.19
CA ILE A 230 -14.05 -4.22 0.87
C ILE A 230 -14.17 -5.58 0.17
N LYS A 231 -13.49 -5.75 -0.96
CA LYS A 231 -13.46 -6.98 -1.75
C LYS A 231 -12.09 -7.61 -1.88
N HIS A 232 -11.04 -6.82 -1.67
CA HIS A 232 -9.67 -7.23 -1.87
C HIS A 232 -8.81 -6.77 -0.69
N CYS A 233 -7.88 -7.61 -0.26
CA CYS A 233 -6.85 -7.29 0.71
C CYS A 233 -5.48 -7.47 0.06
N ALA A 234 -4.77 -6.36 -0.12
CA ALA A 234 -3.37 -6.36 -0.55
C ALA A 234 -2.47 -6.41 0.69
N LEU A 235 -1.90 -7.60 0.95
CA LEU A 235 -0.88 -7.83 1.97
C LEU A 235 0.48 -7.43 1.38
N SER A 236 0.66 -6.12 1.19
CA SER A 236 1.82 -5.57 0.49
C SER A 236 2.17 -4.14 0.89
N LEU A 237 1.63 -3.65 2.03
CA LEU A 237 1.83 -2.25 2.42
C LEU A 237 3.30 -1.95 2.74
N VAL A 238 3.93 -2.78 3.58
CA VAL A 238 5.34 -2.75 3.99
C VAL A 238 5.68 -3.92 4.87
N GLY A 239 6.98 -4.14 5.06
CA GLY A 239 7.50 -5.25 5.81
C GLY A 239 7.33 -6.52 5.00
N GLU A 240 7.34 -7.64 5.70
CA GLU A 240 7.20 -8.96 5.14
C GLU A 240 5.97 -9.63 5.76
N PRO A 241 4.82 -9.71 5.07
CA PRO A 241 3.60 -10.25 5.65
C PRO A 241 3.72 -11.74 5.99
N ILE A 242 4.53 -12.51 5.24
CA ILE A 242 4.60 -13.96 5.36
C ILE A 242 5.25 -14.44 6.68
N ILE A 243 5.99 -13.55 7.38
CA ILE A 243 6.60 -13.87 8.67
C ILE A 243 5.64 -13.76 9.84
N TYR A 244 4.43 -13.22 9.65
CA TYR A 244 3.43 -13.18 10.71
C TYR A 244 3.07 -14.61 11.14
N PRO A 245 3.18 -14.97 12.44
CA PRO A 245 3.05 -16.36 12.88
C PRO A 245 1.74 -17.03 12.49
N TYR A 246 0.66 -16.25 12.40
CA TYR A 246 -0.69 -16.73 12.09
C TYR A 246 -1.17 -16.32 10.69
N ILE A 247 -0.25 -16.17 9.73
CA ILE A 247 -0.59 -15.72 8.36
C ILE A 247 -1.64 -16.61 7.67
N ASN A 248 -1.61 -17.93 7.89
CA ASN A 248 -2.60 -18.85 7.34
C ASN A 248 -4.00 -18.62 7.93
N GLN A 249 -4.11 -18.47 9.25
CA GLN A 249 -5.37 -18.14 9.91
C GLN A 249 -5.88 -16.75 9.48
N PHE A 250 -4.95 -15.81 9.27
CA PHE A 250 -5.28 -14.48 8.78
C PHE A 250 -5.94 -14.53 7.39
N VAL A 251 -5.38 -15.29 6.45
CA VAL A 251 -5.98 -15.40 5.10
C VAL A 251 -7.29 -16.18 5.10
N ASP A 252 -7.43 -17.21 5.95
CA ASP A 252 -8.69 -17.93 6.13
C ASP A 252 -9.81 -16.96 6.55
N LEU A 253 -9.54 -16.12 7.57
CA LEU A 253 -10.50 -15.12 8.07
C LEU A 253 -10.84 -14.05 7.02
N LEU A 254 -9.90 -13.67 6.14
CA LEU A 254 -10.23 -12.79 5.01
C LEU A 254 -11.24 -13.47 4.06
N HIS A 255 -11.01 -14.75 3.73
CA HIS A 255 -11.87 -15.49 2.80
C HIS A 255 -13.24 -15.81 3.39
N GLU A 256 -13.34 -16.03 4.71
CA GLU A 256 -14.62 -16.12 5.42
C GLU A 256 -15.47 -14.85 5.26
N ASN A 257 -14.82 -13.68 5.15
CA ASN A 257 -15.47 -12.39 4.89
C ASN A 257 -15.63 -12.08 3.40
N GLU A 258 -15.36 -13.04 2.51
CA GLU A 258 -15.37 -12.86 1.05
C GLU A 258 -14.45 -11.71 0.58
N ILE A 259 -13.30 -11.57 1.26
CA ILE A 259 -12.24 -10.64 0.88
C ILE A 259 -11.10 -11.44 0.26
N SER A 260 -10.90 -11.28 -1.05
CA SER A 260 -9.78 -11.89 -1.77
C SER A 260 -8.42 -11.42 -1.23
N SER A 261 -7.39 -12.27 -1.30
CA SER A 261 -6.08 -12.01 -0.70
C SER A 261 -4.94 -12.03 -1.73
N PHE A 262 -4.12 -10.98 -1.70
CA PHE A 262 -2.95 -10.80 -2.56
C PHE A 262 -1.72 -10.65 -1.66
N LEU A 263 -0.92 -11.70 -1.54
CA LEU A 263 0.24 -11.72 -0.64
C LEU A 263 1.53 -11.52 -1.43
N VAL A 264 2.33 -10.55 -1.01
CA VAL A 264 3.65 -10.27 -1.59
C VAL A 264 4.74 -10.59 -0.59
N THR A 265 5.73 -11.39 -1.02
CA THR A 265 6.92 -11.72 -0.22
C THR A 265 8.21 -11.39 -0.97
N ASN A 266 9.28 -11.10 -0.22
CA ASN A 266 10.61 -10.74 -0.72
C ASN A 266 11.51 -11.95 -1.06
N ALA A 267 10.95 -13.16 -1.14
CA ALA A 267 11.66 -14.40 -1.45
C ALA A 267 12.70 -14.85 -0.39
N GLN A 268 12.58 -14.42 0.87
CA GLN A 268 13.53 -14.82 1.92
C GLN A 268 12.98 -15.91 2.85
N PHE A 269 11.80 -16.50 2.61
CA PHE A 269 11.15 -17.46 3.52
C PHE A 269 10.51 -18.65 2.76
N PRO A 270 11.31 -19.51 2.09
CA PRO A 270 10.80 -20.63 1.30
C PRO A 270 9.91 -21.60 2.10
N GLU A 271 10.23 -21.85 3.37
CA GLU A 271 9.44 -22.71 4.24
C GLU A 271 8.04 -22.16 4.52
N LYS A 272 7.89 -20.83 4.55
CA LYS A 272 6.60 -20.16 4.72
C LYS A 272 5.78 -20.21 3.44
N ILE A 273 6.43 -20.11 2.27
CA ILE A 273 5.77 -20.25 0.97
C ILE A 273 5.22 -21.68 0.81
N LEU A 274 6.01 -22.70 1.16
CA LEU A 274 5.57 -24.11 1.08
C LEU A 274 4.39 -24.45 2.00
N SER A 275 4.28 -23.78 3.14
CA SER A 275 3.22 -23.99 4.12
C SER A 275 2.04 -23.04 3.97
N MET A 276 2.06 -22.18 2.95
CA MET A 276 1.01 -21.19 2.72
C MET A 276 -0.28 -21.89 2.29
N LYS A 277 -1.39 -21.58 2.98
CA LYS A 277 -2.73 -21.97 2.55
C LYS A 277 -3.13 -21.23 1.27
N PRO A 278 -4.18 -21.67 0.55
CA PRO A 278 -4.66 -20.97 -0.63
C PRO A 278 -4.86 -19.47 -0.39
N VAL A 279 -4.26 -18.64 -1.24
CA VAL A 279 -4.54 -17.21 -1.39
C VAL A 279 -5.05 -16.97 -2.80
N THR A 280 -5.68 -15.82 -3.04
CA THR A 280 -6.20 -15.52 -4.39
C THR A 280 -5.07 -15.42 -5.40
N GLN A 281 -3.96 -14.78 -5.02
CA GLN A 281 -2.74 -14.69 -5.81
C GLN A 281 -1.51 -14.47 -4.93
N LEU A 282 -0.47 -15.30 -5.11
CA LEU A 282 0.78 -15.27 -4.36
C LEU A 282 1.91 -14.70 -5.21
N TYR A 283 2.63 -13.72 -4.66
CA TYR A 283 3.67 -12.97 -5.34
C TYR A 283 5.01 -13.16 -4.68
N ILE A 284 6.05 -13.35 -5.49
CA ILE A 284 7.44 -13.13 -5.10
C ILE A 284 7.97 -11.90 -5.81
N SER A 285 8.56 -10.97 -5.05
CA SER A 285 9.34 -9.85 -5.59
C SER A 285 10.71 -10.36 -6.04
N ILE A 286 11.03 -10.16 -7.32
CA ILE A 286 12.31 -10.51 -7.92
C ILE A 286 12.90 -9.22 -8.48
N ASP A 287 13.61 -8.49 -7.62
CA ASP A 287 14.12 -7.16 -7.94
C ASP A 287 15.56 -7.19 -8.51
N ALA A 288 16.17 -8.38 -8.55
CA ALA A 288 17.48 -8.65 -9.17
C ALA A 288 17.55 -10.11 -9.66
N ALA A 289 18.35 -10.37 -10.70
CA ALA A 289 18.40 -11.69 -11.32
C ALA A 289 19.62 -12.55 -10.95
N ASN A 290 20.59 -12.01 -10.20
CA ASN A 290 21.83 -12.68 -9.78
C ASN A 290 22.21 -12.26 -8.34
N PRO A 291 23.09 -13.02 -7.65
CA PRO A 291 23.39 -12.76 -6.23
C PRO A 291 24.05 -11.40 -5.98
N GLU A 292 24.88 -10.91 -6.91
CA GLU A 292 25.55 -9.62 -6.81
C GLU A 292 24.54 -8.47 -6.81
N SER A 293 23.65 -8.45 -7.81
CA SER A 293 22.59 -7.46 -7.95
C SER A 293 21.57 -7.56 -6.83
N LEU A 294 21.21 -8.77 -6.38
CA LEU A 294 20.28 -8.94 -5.25
C LEU A 294 20.88 -8.37 -3.97
N LYS A 295 22.17 -8.60 -3.72
CA LYS A 295 22.87 -8.02 -2.57
C LYS A 295 22.93 -6.49 -2.65
N ALA A 296 23.17 -5.94 -3.84
CA ALA A 296 23.28 -4.49 -4.06
C ALA A 296 21.93 -3.78 -3.92
N ILE A 297 20.88 -4.36 -4.49
CA ILE A 297 19.55 -3.77 -4.59
C ILE A 297 18.72 -4.05 -3.34
N ASP A 298 18.59 -5.31 -2.91
CA ASP A 298 17.69 -5.71 -1.83
C ASP A 298 18.31 -5.64 -0.44
N ARG A 299 19.65 -5.67 -0.37
CA ARG A 299 20.42 -5.66 0.88
C ARG A 299 19.82 -6.62 1.94
N PRO A 300 19.71 -7.92 1.61
CA PRO A 300 19.12 -8.92 2.49
C PRO A 300 19.94 -9.10 3.77
N LEU A 301 19.27 -9.43 4.87
CA LEU A 301 19.92 -9.71 6.16
C LEU A 301 20.53 -11.11 6.23
N PHE A 302 19.95 -12.07 5.50
CA PHE A 302 20.43 -13.45 5.45
C PHE A 302 21.78 -13.53 4.73
N SER A 303 22.67 -14.40 5.21
CA SER A 303 23.95 -14.65 4.54
C SER A 303 23.78 -15.60 3.34
N ASP A 304 22.81 -16.51 3.44
CA ASP A 304 22.32 -17.46 2.44
C ASP A 304 21.17 -16.88 1.59
N PHE A 305 21.16 -15.57 1.40
CA PHE A 305 20.04 -14.83 0.80
C PHE A 305 19.70 -15.28 -0.62
N TRP A 306 20.71 -15.69 -1.40
CA TRP A 306 20.52 -16.13 -2.77
C TRP A 306 19.94 -17.54 -2.83
N GLU A 307 20.44 -18.44 -2.00
CA GLU A 307 19.91 -19.79 -1.83
C GLU A 307 18.44 -19.74 -1.40
N ARG A 308 18.10 -18.86 -0.45
CA ARG A 308 16.71 -18.61 -0.03
C ARG A 308 15.85 -18.04 -1.14
N HIS A 309 16.38 -17.10 -1.94
CA HIS A 309 15.68 -16.52 -3.07
C HIS A 309 15.32 -17.58 -4.11
N VAL A 310 16.29 -18.39 -4.50
CA VAL A 310 16.12 -19.49 -5.46
C VAL A 310 15.18 -20.57 -4.89
N ALA A 311 15.32 -20.95 -3.63
CA ALA A 311 14.43 -21.91 -2.98
C ALA A 311 13.00 -21.39 -2.85
N SER A 312 12.80 -20.07 -2.72
CA SER A 312 11.46 -19.46 -2.69
C SER A 312 10.79 -19.53 -4.06
N ILE A 313 11.54 -19.36 -5.15
CA ILE A 313 11.04 -19.59 -6.51
C ILE A 313 10.62 -21.06 -6.69
N ASP A 314 11.44 -22.01 -6.23
CA ASP A 314 11.10 -23.44 -6.26
C ASP A 314 9.88 -23.78 -5.41
N ALA A 315 9.69 -23.09 -4.28
CA ALA A 315 8.53 -23.24 -3.42
C ALA A 315 7.27 -22.70 -4.11
N LEU A 316 7.36 -21.53 -4.76
CA LEU A 316 6.25 -20.94 -5.50
C LEU A 316 5.82 -21.80 -6.69
N ALA A 317 6.77 -22.44 -7.39
CA ALA A 317 6.47 -23.35 -8.51
C ALA A 317 5.54 -24.52 -8.12
N LYS A 318 5.52 -24.89 -6.84
CA LYS A 318 4.67 -25.96 -6.29
C LYS A 318 3.31 -25.45 -5.79
N TYR A 319 3.11 -24.14 -5.79
CA TYR A 319 1.89 -23.51 -5.29
C TYR A 319 0.75 -23.66 -6.31
N PRO A 320 -0.38 -24.31 -5.97
CA PRO A 320 -1.39 -24.65 -6.98
C PRO A 320 -2.22 -23.47 -7.50
N GLN A 321 -2.44 -22.46 -6.65
CA GLN A 321 -3.19 -21.26 -7.00
C GLN A 321 -2.31 -20.27 -7.78
N ARG A 322 -2.87 -19.10 -8.15
CA ARG A 322 -2.19 -18.14 -9.02
C ARG A 322 -0.85 -17.66 -8.44
N THR A 323 0.20 -17.79 -9.23
CA THR A 323 1.57 -17.39 -8.87
C THR A 323 2.10 -16.26 -9.74
N VAL A 324 2.85 -15.33 -9.12
CA VAL A 324 3.38 -14.16 -9.82
C VAL A 324 4.85 -13.94 -9.46
N HIS A 325 5.70 -13.81 -10.48
CA HIS A 325 6.99 -13.16 -10.35
C HIS A 325 6.82 -11.67 -10.61
N ARG A 326 7.09 -10.81 -9.63
CA ARG A 326 6.99 -9.36 -9.80
C ARG A 326 8.38 -8.74 -9.87
N LEU A 327 8.69 -8.15 -11.01
CA LEU A 327 9.97 -7.52 -11.31
C LEU A 327 9.82 -6.01 -11.23
N THR A 328 10.63 -5.36 -10.39
CA THR A 328 10.73 -3.89 -10.37
C THR A 328 11.92 -3.46 -11.21
N LEU A 329 11.67 -2.90 -12.40
CA LEU A 329 12.72 -2.44 -13.29
C LEU A 329 13.24 -1.06 -12.89
N VAL A 330 14.56 -0.97 -12.76
CA VAL A 330 15.28 0.25 -12.45
C VAL A 330 16.34 0.43 -13.54
N LYS A 331 16.27 1.54 -14.28
CA LYS A 331 17.28 1.85 -15.31
C LYS A 331 18.66 1.94 -14.68
N GLU A 332 19.67 1.46 -15.42
CA GLU A 332 21.08 1.41 -15.02
C GLU A 332 21.38 0.46 -13.85
N HIS A 333 20.39 -0.35 -13.42
CA HIS A 333 20.55 -1.32 -12.34
C HIS A 333 20.27 -2.75 -12.78
N ASN A 334 19.07 -3.05 -13.30
CA ASN A 334 18.68 -4.44 -13.56
C ASN A 334 18.06 -4.71 -14.95
N MET A 335 17.94 -3.69 -15.80
CA MET A 335 17.28 -3.85 -17.11
C MET A 335 18.14 -4.60 -18.14
N GLU A 336 19.44 -4.80 -17.90
CA GLU A 336 20.34 -5.55 -18.78
C GLU A 336 20.34 -7.05 -18.49
N GLU A 337 19.75 -7.49 -17.37
CA GLU A 337 19.84 -8.86 -16.85
C GLU A 337 18.80 -9.82 -17.45
N VAL A 338 18.32 -9.57 -18.68
CA VAL A 338 17.21 -10.32 -19.29
C VAL A 338 17.45 -11.83 -19.29
N GLN A 339 18.67 -12.27 -19.59
CA GLN A 339 19.04 -13.69 -19.63
C GLN A 339 18.94 -14.36 -18.26
N ASP A 340 19.31 -13.66 -17.19
CA ASP A 340 19.25 -14.20 -15.83
C ASP A 340 17.82 -14.21 -15.30
N TYR A 341 17.03 -13.15 -15.59
CA TYR A 341 15.60 -13.17 -15.30
C TYR A 341 14.89 -14.33 -16.01
N ALA A 342 15.26 -14.61 -17.26
CA ALA A 342 14.68 -15.72 -18.00
C ALA A 342 14.94 -17.08 -17.32
N LYS A 343 16.14 -17.29 -16.75
CA LYS A 343 16.46 -18.50 -15.96
C LYS A 343 15.58 -18.61 -14.72
N LEU A 344 15.32 -17.50 -14.02
CA LEU A 344 14.44 -17.49 -12.85
C LEU A 344 12.98 -17.76 -13.23
N VAL A 345 12.48 -17.19 -14.32
CA VAL A 345 11.14 -17.46 -14.86
C VAL A 345 11.02 -18.93 -15.29
N LEU A 346 12.02 -19.48 -15.99
CA LEU A 346 12.05 -20.89 -16.38
C LEU A 346 12.07 -21.82 -15.17
N ARG A 347 12.73 -21.42 -14.08
CA ARG A 347 12.79 -22.20 -12.84
C ARG A 347 11.44 -22.22 -12.11
N GLY A 348 10.79 -21.07 -11.97
CA GLY A 348 9.53 -20.93 -11.24
C GLY A 348 8.29 -21.31 -12.03
N LEU A 349 8.35 -21.18 -13.36
CA LEU A 349 7.22 -21.29 -14.29
C LEU A 349 5.91 -20.63 -13.75
N PRO A 350 5.97 -19.37 -13.28
CA PRO A 350 4.81 -18.72 -12.68
C PRO A 350 3.66 -18.57 -13.68
N ASP A 351 2.44 -18.42 -13.18
CA ASP A 351 1.32 -18.10 -14.06
C ASP A 351 1.50 -16.73 -14.75
N PHE A 352 2.09 -15.78 -14.01
CA PHE A 352 2.29 -14.41 -14.46
C PHE A 352 3.69 -13.89 -14.12
N VAL A 353 4.22 -13.04 -15.00
CA VAL A 353 5.36 -12.18 -14.70
C VAL A 353 4.90 -10.73 -14.82
N GLU A 354 4.79 -10.05 -13.67
CA GLU A 354 4.47 -8.63 -13.60
C GLU A 354 5.76 -7.81 -13.70
N VAL A 355 5.91 -7.07 -14.78
CA VAL A 355 7.07 -6.20 -14.97
C VAL A 355 6.63 -4.76 -14.76
N LYS A 356 7.19 -4.11 -13.75
CA LYS A 356 6.83 -2.75 -13.36
C LYS A 356 8.04 -1.84 -13.37
N GLY A 357 7.96 -0.73 -14.07
CA GLY A 357 8.92 0.36 -13.94
C GLY A 357 8.90 0.98 -12.54
N VAL A 358 10.07 1.20 -11.95
CA VAL A 358 10.17 1.89 -10.66
C VAL A 358 9.52 3.26 -10.74
N THR A 359 8.76 3.63 -9.71
CA THR A 359 8.22 4.98 -9.58
C THR A 359 9.14 5.75 -8.64
N TYR A 360 9.67 6.88 -9.10
CA TYR A 360 10.42 7.78 -8.22
C TYR A 360 9.50 8.37 -7.15
N CYS A 361 9.90 8.28 -5.88
CA CYS A 361 9.12 8.73 -4.72
C CYS A 361 9.82 9.88 -3.96
N GLY A 362 10.63 10.68 -4.65
CA GLY A 362 11.44 11.74 -4.06
C GLY A 362 12.85 11.30 -3.63
N LYS A 363 13.64 12.28 -3.19
CA LYS A 363 15.02 12.09 -2.73
C LYS A 363 15.00 11.58 -1.29
N SER A 364 15.82 10.57 -1.00
CA SER A 364 16.05 10.05 0.35
C SER A 364 17.55 9.82 0.50
N ASP A 365 18.13 10.15 1.66
CA ASP A 365 19.57 9.96 1.91
C ASP A 365 20.01 8.49 1.82
N ALA A 366 19.05 7.56 1.88
CA ALA A 366 19.27 6.11 1.70
C ALA A 366 19.36 5.65 0.24
N SER A 367 18.86 6.45 -0.69
CA SER A 367 18.62 6.03 -2.07
C SER A 367 19.30 6.98 -3.04
N ASN A 368 20.21 6.44 -3.84
CA ASN A 368 20.87 7.18 -4.92
C ASN A 368 19.99 7.25 -6.18
N LEU A 369 18.75 6.75 -6.13
CA LEU A 369 17.83 6.75 -7.26
C LEU A 369 17.35 8.17 -7.57
N THR A 370 17.27 8.48 -8.85
CA THR A 370 16.73 9.73 -9.37
C THR A 370 15.59 9.44 -10.34
N ILE A 371 14.87 10.50 -10.77
CA ILE A 371 13.83 10.35 -11.81
C ILE A 371 14.38 9.74 -13.11
N LYS A 372 15.68 9.91 -13.41
CA LYS A 372 16.33 9.31 -14.59
C LYS A 372 16.35 7.79 -14.54
N ASN A 373 16.31 7.21 -13.34
CA ASN A 373 16.29 5.77 -13.15
C ASN A 373 14.90 5.16 -13.41
N THR A 374 13.86 5.99 -13.61
CA THR A 374 12.52 5.54 -13.98
C THR A 374 12.46 5.21 -15.48
N PRO A 375 12.12 3.97 -15.88
CA PRO A 375 11.96 3.63 -17.28
C PRO A 375 10.71 4.26 -17.89
N PHE A 376 10.76 4.57 -19.18
CA PHE A 376 9.58 4.85 -19.97
C PHE A 376 8.83 3.55 -20.26
N HIS A 377 7.53 3.65 -20.51
CA HIS A 377 6.69 2.47 -20.72
C HIS A 377 7.14 1.63 -21.92
N ASP A 378 7.58 2.26 -23.01
CA ASP A 378 8.07 1.55 -24.19
C ASP A 378 9.39 0.80 -23.94
N GLU A 379 10.21 1.27 -22.99
CA GLU A 379 11.41 0.54 -22.54
C GLU A 379 11.01 -0.70 -21.72
N VAL A 380 9.97 -0.60 -20.88
CA VAL A 380 9.40 -1.75 -20.16
C VAL A 380 8.83 -2.77 -21.14
N ILE A 381 8.11 -2.33 -22.19
CA ILE A 381 7.60 -3.22 -23.26
C ILE A 381 8.78 -3.90 -23.98
N SER A 382 9.82 -3.14 -24.32
CA SER A 382 10.99 -3.68 -25.02
C SER A 382 11.70 -4.75 -24.18
N PHE A 383 11.87 -4.50 -22.87
CA PHE A 383 12.37 -5.50 -21.94
C PHE A 383 11.47 -6.74 -21.91
N CYS A 384 10.15 -6.58 -21.84
CA CYS A 384 9.21 -7.70 -21.79
C CYS A 384 9.25 -8.54 -23.07
N LYS A 385 9.35 -7.92 -24.26
CA LYS A 385 9.49 -8.62 -25.54
C LYS A 385 10.76 -9.47 -25.56
N ASN A 386 11.88 -8.90 -25.12
CA ASN A 386 13.16 -9.62 -25.03
C ASN A 386 13.09 -10.77 -24.02
N LEU A 387 12.49 -10.54 -22.85
CA LEU A 387 12.31 -11.58 -21.83
C LEU A 387 11.44 -12.74 -22.34
N VAL A 388 10.31 -12.44 -22.99
CA VAL A 388 9.42 -13.45 -23.59
C VAL A 388 10.17 -14.28 -24.63
N GLN A 389 10.93 -13.64 -25.52
CA GLN A 389 11.73 -14.33 -26.53
C GLN A 389 12.72 -15.30 -25.89
N VAL A 390 13.55 -14.80 -24.96
CA VAL A 390 14.58 -15.61 -24.29
C VAL A 390 13.98 -16.75 -23.48
N VAL A 391 12.92 -16.50 -22.70
CA VAL A 391 12.23 -17.54 -21.92
C VAL A 391 11.68 -18.63 -22.84
N ASN A 392 11.03 -18.25 -23.94
CA ASN A 392 10.46 -19.22 -24.88
C ASN A 392 11.54 -20.03 -25.62
N ASP A 393 12.68 -19.41 -25.97
CA ASP A 393 13.81 -20.11 -26.55
C ASP A 393 14.39 -21.15 -25.56
N MET A 394 14.54 -20.78 -24.28
CA MET A 394 14.98 -21.71 -23.23
C MET A 394 13.98 -22.83 -22.97
N ILE A 395 12.67 -22.54 -23.01
CA ILE A 395 11.61 -23.54 -22.89
C ILE A 395 11.70 -24.57 -24.02
N GLN A 396 11.89 -24.11 -25.25
CA GLN A 396 12.04 -24.99 -26.42
C GLN A 396 13.27 -25.89 -26.28
N GLN A 397 14.40 -25.34 -25.83
CA GLN A 397 15.64 -26.10 -25.64
C GLN A 397 15.56 -27.12 -24.49
N SER A 398 14.84 -26.79 -23.41
CA SER A 398 14.70 -27.63 -22.23
C SER A 398 13.61 -28.71 -22.38
N ASN A 399 12.95 -28.80 -23.54
CA ASN A 399 11.78 -29.67 -23.77
C ASN A 399 10.66 -29.49 -22.74
N GLN A 400 10.59 -28.34 -22.07
CA GLN A 400 9.50 -27.98 -21.15
C GLN A 400 8.28 -27.49 -21.93
N GLN A 401 7.81 -28.28 -22.90
CA GLN A 401 6.72 -27.92 -23.79
C GLN A 401 5.42 -27.60 -23.05
N ALA A 402 5.30 -27.82 -21.74
CA ALA A 402 4.14 -27.44 -20.94
C ALA A 402 3.98 -25.93 -20.70
N ALA A 403 4.98 -25.10 -21.01
CA ALA A 403 4.90 -23.65 -20.87
C ALA A 403 5.11 -22.91 -22.20
N LEU A 404 4.51 -21.73 -22.32
CA LEU A 404 4.80 -20.75 -23.36
C LEU A 404 4.36 -19.40 -22.78
N TYR A 405 5.18 -18.36 -22.87
CA TYR A 405 4.85 -17.04 -22.37
C TYR A 405 4.58 -16.07 -23.50
N ASP A 406 3.72 -15.09 -23.23
CA ASP A 406 3.43 -13.99 -24.14
C ASP A 406 2.93 -12.77 -23.34
N ILE A 407 2.93 -11.59 -23.96
CA ILE A 407 2.44 -10.37 -23.32
C ILE A 407 0.91 -10.37 -23.42
N SER A 408 0.23 -10.34 -22.27
CA SER A 408 -1.24 -10.38 -22.20
C SER A 408 -1.85 -9.00 -22.01
N CYS A 409 -1.28 -8.16 -21.14
CA CYS A 409 -1.81 -6.86 -20.76
C CYS A 409 -0.71 -5.80 -20.66
N GLU A 410 -1.09 -4.53 -20.80
CA GLU A 410 -0.26 -3.39 -20.39
C GLU A 410 -1.08 -2.39 -19.58
N HIS A 411 -0.42 -1.55 -18.79
CA HIS A 411 -1.01 -0.38 -18.17
C HIS A 411 -0.01 0.77 -18.21
N GLU A 412 -0.09 1.59 -19.25
CA GLU A 412 0.86 2.68 -19.53
C GLU A 412 1.01 3.63 -18.33
N HIS A 413 -0.11 3.98 -17.70
CA HIS A 413 -0.13 4.96 -16.61
C HIS A 413 0.60 4.46 -15.34
N SER A 414 0.79 3.15 -15.18
CA SER A 414 1.61 2.60 -14.08
C SER A 414 2.97 2.08 -14.53
N LEU A 415 3.31 2.21 -15.82
CA LEU A 415 4.52 1.62 -16.40
C LEU A 415 4.60 0.10 -16.16
N CYS A 416 3.46 -0.58 -16.27
CA CYS A 416 3.34 -2.01 -15.99
C CYS A 416 3.03 -2.79 -17.26
N VAL A 417 3.63 -3.95 -17.41
CA VAL A 417 3.33 -4.94 -18.45
C VAL A 417 3.15 -6.30 -17.80
N LEU A 418 2.17 -7.07 -18.28
CA LEU A 418 1.90 -8.42 -17.81
C LEU A 418 2.32 -9.43 -18.88
N ILE A 419 3.28 -10.27 -18.52
CA ILE A 419 3.59 -11.49 -19.27
C ILE A 419 2.82 -12.63 -18.63
N THR A 420 2.26 -13.53 -19.42
CA THR A 420 1.37 -14.59 -18.93
C THR A 420 1.71 -15.92 -19.56
N ASN A 421 1.54 -17.00 -18.78
CA ASN A 421 1.60 -18.36 -19.30
C ASN A 421 0.44 -18.58 -20.29
N LYS A 422 0.76 -18.44 -21.58
CA LYS A 422 -0.17 -18.53 -22.71
C LYS A 422 -0.89 -19.88 -22.76
N LYS A 423 -0.22 -20.97 -22.41
CA LYS A 423 -0.85 -22.31 -22.44
C LYS A 423 -1.97 -22.46 -21.42
N LYS A 424 -1.91 -21.74 -20.30
CA LYS A 424 -2.93 -21.79 -19.25
C LYS A 424 -4.05 -20.76 -19.47
N PHE A 425 -3.68 -19.52 -19.83
CA PHE A 425 -4.61 -18.39 -19.77
C PHE A 425 -5.02 -17.81 -21.12
N PHE A 426 -4.57 -18.39 -22.24
CA PHE A 426 -5.07 -18.03 -23.58
C PHE A 426 -5.97 -19.13 -24.11
N VAL A 427 -7.28 -18.94 -23.97
CA VAL A 427 -8.31 -19.94 -24.27
C VAL A 427 -9.24 -19.36 -25.33
N GLU A 428 -9.50 -20.13 -26.39
CA GLU A 428 -10.41 -19.74 -27.49
C GLU A 428 -10.09 -18.37 -28.09
N GLY A 429 -8.79 -18.06 -28.27
CA GLY A 429 -8.34 -16.81 -28.86
C GLY A 429 -8.41 -15.59 -27.92
N ARG A 430 -8.70 -15.78 -26.62
CA ARG A 430 -8.84 -14.69 -25.65
C ARG A 430 -8.02 -14.93 -24.39
N TRP A 431 -7.48 -13.84 -23.85
CA TRP A 431 -6.80 -13.84 -22.55
C TRP A 431 -7.82 -13.97 -21.41
N HIS A 432 -7.46 -14.74 -20.38
CA HIS A 432 -8.26 -14.98 -19.18
C HIS A 432 -7.46 -14.60 -17.93
N THR A 433 -6.93 -13.38 -17.89
CA THR A 433 -6.12 -12.89 -16.77
C THR A 433 -6.97 -12.42 -15.60
N TRP A 434 -8.23 -12.05 -15.82
CA TRP A 434 -9.13 -11.62 -14.75
C TRP A 434 -9.48 -12.78 -13.81
N ILE A 435 -9.96 -12.43 -12.63
CA ILE A 435 -10.26 -13.37 -11.55
C ILE A 435 -11.77 -13.43 -11.36
N ASP A 436 -12.33 -14.63 -11.42
CA ASP A 436 -13.69 -14.88 -10.94
C ASP A 436 -13.65 -14.99 -9.39
N TYR A 437 -13.78 -13.84 -8.72
CA TYR A 437 -13.73 -13.78 -7.25
C TYR A 437 -14.83 -14.61 -6.57
N PRO A 438 -16.11 -14.58 -7.01
CA PRO A 438 -17.12 -15.50 -6.50
C PRO A 438 -16.71 -16.97 -6.60
N LYS A 439 -16.18 -17.40 -7.75
CA LYS A 439 -15.72 -18.77 -7.96
C LYS A 439 -14.53 -19.11 -7.04
N PHE A 440 -13.56 -18.22 -6.91
CA PHE A 440 -12.46 -18.39 -5.96
C PHE A 440 -12.96 -18.62 -4.53
N HIS A 441 -13.90 -17.80 -4.05
CA HIS A 441 -14.46 -17.97 -2.70
C HIS A 441 -15.22 -19.29 -2.55
N GLN A 442 -15.94 -19.73 -3.58
CA GLN A 442 -16.59 -21.05 -3.57
C GLN A 442 -15.56 -22.19 -3.47
N LEU A 443 -14.47 -22.11 -4.23
CA LEU A 443 -13.41 -23.13 -4.23
C LEU A 443 -12.70 -23.21 -2.88
N VAL A 444 -12.30 -22.07 -2.30
CA VAL A 444 -11.69 -22.05 -0.97
C VAL A 444 -12.63 -22.61 0.09
N LYS A 445 -13.92 -22.24 0.07
CA LYS A 445 -14.92 -22.74 1.02
C LYS A 445 -15.19 -24.25 0.86
N SER A 446 -14.99 -24.80 -0.33
CA SER A 446 -15.20 -26.23 -0.59
C SER A 446 -14.17 -27.11 0.12
N GLY A 447 -12.96 -26.60 0.36
CA GLY A 447 -11.84 -27.37 0.89
C GLY A 447 -11.20 -28.35 -0.11
N GLU A 448 -11.79 -28.49 -1.31
CA GLU A 448 -11.27 -29.36 -2.36
C GLU A 448 -10.03 -28.75 -3.06
N PRO A 449 -9.10 -29.56 -3.56
CA PRO A 449 -7.98 -29.07 -4.35
C PRO A 449 -8.46 -28.33 -5.61
N PHE A 450 -7.89 -27.15 -5.85
CA PHE A 450 -8.12 -26.35 -7.06
C PHE A 450 -6.84 -25.64 -7.48
N SER A 451 -6.81 -25.19 -8.73
CA SER A 451 -5.68 -24.57 -9.40
C SER A 451 -6.01 -23.18 -9.93
N SER A 452 -5.01 -22.48 -10.44
CA SER A 452 -5.14 -21.12 -10.96
C SER A 452 -6.10 -20.95 -12.15
N VAL A 453 -6.37 -22.01 -12.91
CA VAL A 453 -7.29 -21.98 -14.07
C VAL A 453 -8.75 -22.18 -13.68
N ASP A 454 -9.04 -22.67 -12.45
CA ASP A 454 -10.41 -22.98 -12.01
C ASP A 454 -11.26 -21.75 -11.67
N TYR A 455 -10.63 -20.58 -11.63
CA TYR A 455 -11.24 -19.29 -11.26
C TYR A 455 -10.73 -18.13 -12.13
N MET A 456 -10.35 -18.43 -13.38
CA MET A 456 -9.99 -17.42 -14.37
C MET A 456 -11.24 -16.83 -15.05
N ALA A 457 -11.19 -15.55 -15.38
CA ALA A 457 -12.23 -14.82 -16.10
C ALA A 457 -11.63 -14.10 -17.31
N PRO A 458 -12.42 -13.85 -18.38
CA PRO A 458 -11.94 -13.16 -19.57
C PRO A 458 -11.34 -11.79 -19.25
N THR A 459 -10.19 -11.49 -19.83
CA THR A 459 -9.58 -10.16 -19.83
C THR A 459 -10.38 -9.24 -20.75
N PRO A 460 -10.76 -8.03 -20.31
CA PRO A 460 -11.43 -7.07 -21.18
C PRO A 460 -10.55 -6.60 -22.33
N ASP A 461 -11.14 -6.33 -23.48
CA ASP A 461 -10.41 -5.97 -24.70
C ASP A 461 -9.54 -4.71 -24.53
N TRP A 462 -10.00 -3.72 -23.75
CA TRP A 462 -9.25 -2.48 -23.46
C TRP A 462 -7.99 -2.71 -22.60
N ALA A 463 -7.93 -3.84 -21.88
CA ALA A 463 -6.81 -4.19 -21.02
C ALA A 463 -5.72 -5.00 -21.72
N VAL A 464 -6.08 -5.63 -22.85
CA VAL A 464 -5.16 -6.49 -23.61
C VAL A 464 -4.04 -5.64 -24.21
N TYR A 465 -2.83 -6.21 -24.25
CA TYR A 465 -1.67 -5.57 -24.85
C TYR A 465 -1.93 -5.19 -26.32
N GLY A 466 -1.60 -3.95 -26.69
CA GLY A 466 -1.87 -3.41 -28.03
C GLY A 466 -3.27 -2.82 -28.23
N ALA A 467 -4.12 -2.81 -27.20
CA ALA A 467 -5.37 -2.05 -27.22
C ALA A 467 -5.12 -0.54 -27.27
N ASN A 468 -6.05 0.22 -27.86
CA ASN A 468 -5.93 1.68 -27.98
C ASN A 468 -5.87 2.37 -26.61
N GLU A 469 -6.56 1.80 -25.63
CA GLU A 469 -6.63 2.29 -24.27
C GLU A 469 -5.33 2.06 -23.48
N ARG A 470 -4.44 1.17 -23.97
CA ARG A 470 -3.19 0.76 -23.29
C ARG A 470 -3.40 0.43 -21.81
N GLY A 471 -4.51 -0.26 -21.52
CA GLY A 471 -4.90 -0.66 -20.18
C GLY A 471 -5.65 0.37 -19.34
N PHE A 472 -5.85 1.59 -19.82
CA PHE A 472 -6.62 2.58 -19.07
C PHE A 472 -8.11 2.30 -19.24
N ASP A 473 -8.83 2.03 -18.14
CA ASP A 473 -10.25 1.69 -18.21
C ASP A 473 -11.06 2.82 -18.89
N PRO A 474 -11.78 2.55 -19.99
CA PRO A 474 -12.53 3.56 -20.74
C PRO A 474 -13.68 4.20 -19.94
N VAL A 475 -14.12 3.60 -18.82
CA VAL A 475 -15.12 4.24 -17.94
C VAL A 475 -14.53 5.30 -17.02
N GLU A 476 -13.21 5.37 -16.92
CA GLU A 476 -12.49 6.32 -16.08
C GLU A 476 -12.00 7.52 -16.92
N THR A 477 -11.72 8.65 -16.27
CA THR A 477 -11.23 9.86 -16.94
C THR A 477 -9.78 10.16 -16.55
N ARG A 478 -8.85 10.10 -17.51
CA ARG A 478 -7.44 10.39 -17.24
C ARG A 478 -7.27 11.86 -16.81
N PHE A 479 -6.87 12.06 -15.56
CA PHE A 479 -6.55 13.40 -15.06
C PHE A 479 -5.15 13.81 -15.51
N LYS A 480 -5.06 14.85 -16.36
CA LYS A 480 -3.81 15.50 -16.73
C LYS A 480 -3.69 16.80 -15.93
N ARG A 481 -2.55 17.02 -15.27
CA ARG A 481 -2.27 18.33 -14.65
C ARG A 481 -1.96 19.33 -15.76
N ASN A 482 -2.69 20.44 -15.80
CA ASN A 482 -2.51 21.50 -16.79
C ASN A 482 -1.12 22.14 -16.69
N ASN A 483 -0.27 21.85 -17.68
CA ASN A 483 0.62 22.84 -18.30
C ASN A 483 0.92 22.48 -19.77
N GLN A 484 -0.11 22.04 -20.49
CA GLN A 484 -0.16 22.22 -21.93
C GLN A 484 -1.51 22.86 -22.22
N SER A 485 -1.47 24.18 -22.44
CA SER A 485 -2.49 24.87 -23.21
C SER A 485 -2.76 24.07 -24.48
N GLU A 486 -4.02 23.70 -24.71
CA GLU A 486 -4.46 23.27 -26.03
C GLU A 486 -3.92 24.26 -27.07
N PRO A 487 -3.34 23.80 -28.19
CA PRO A 487 -3.05 24.71 -29.28
C PRO A 487 -4.40 25.31 -29.69
N LYS A 488 -4.52 26.63 -29.55
CA LYS A 488 -5.62 27.35 -30.18
C LYS A 488 -5.37 27.26 -31.69
N ASP A 489 -6.34 26.70 -32.39
CA ASP A 489 -6.41 26.65 -33.86
C ASP A 489 -6.16 28.02 -34.52
#